data_AF-A0A920ECN2-F1
#
_entry.id   AF-A0A920ECN2-F1
#
_cell.length_a   1.000
_cell.length_b   1.000
_cell.length_c   1.000
_cell.angle_alpha   90.00
_cell.angle_beta   90.00
_cell.angle_gamma   90.00
#
_symmetry.space_group_name_H-M   'P 1'
#
loop_
_entity.id
_entity.type
_entity.pdbx_description
1 polymer ?
#
loop_
_entity_poly.entity_id
_entity_poly.type
_entity_poly.pdbx_seq_one_letter_code
_entity_poly.pdbx_strand_id
1 'polypeptide(L)' 'MLATKTMLIAFLIFWFRFTFPRFREDQLQRLAWKFLIPLSLANIAITGVLKVAL' A
#
# COMPACT_ATOMS: atom_id res chain seq x y z
N MET A 1 -7.51 4.34 -22.75
CA MET A 1 -6.45 4.42 -21.72
C MET A 1 -6.87 3.81 -20.39
N LEU A 2 -8.10 4.04 -19.91
CA LEU A 2 -8.60 3.50 -18.64
C LEU A 2 -8.60 1.97 -18.58
N ALA A 3 -9.11 1.31 -19.64
CA ALA A 3 -9.19 -0.15 -19.72
C ALA A 3 -7.81 -0.84 -19.60
N THR A 4 -6.76 -0.29 -20.21
CA THR A 4 -5.39 -0.84 -20.13
C THR A 4 -4.86 -0.80 -18.69
N LYS A 5 -5.07 0.31 -17.98
CA LYS A 5 -4.68 0.42 -16.56
C LYS A 5 -5.46 -0.57 -15.70
N THR A 6 -6.77 -0.69 -15.92
CA THR A 6 -7.61 -1.63 -15.18
C THR A 6 -7.18 -3.08 -15.42
N MET A 7 -6.91 -3.47 -16.66
CA MET A 7 -6.44 -4.83 -16.98
C MET A 7 -5.07 -5.14 -16.37
N LEU A 8 -4.14 -4.18 -16.37
CA LEU A 8 -2.84 -4.32 -15.70
C LEU A 8 -2.98 -4.51 -14.18
N ILE A 9 -3.81 -3.70 -13.51
CA ILE A 9 -4.04 -3.81 -12.08
C ILE A 9 -4.74 -5.14 -11.75
N ALA A 10 -5.74 -5.54 -12.52
CA ALA A 10 -6.41 -6.83 -12.34
C ALA A 10 -5.42 -7.99 -12.48
N PHE A 11 -4.57 -7.98 -13.52
CA PHE A 11 -3.53 -8.99 -13.71
C PHE A 11 -2.56 -9.05 -12.51
N LEU A 12 -2.11 -7.91 -12.01
CA LEU A 12 -1.23 -7.84 -10.83
C LEU A 12 -1.89 -8.43 -9.59
N ILE A 13 -3.18 -8.16 -9.34
CA ILE A 13 -3.92 -8.71 -8.19
C ILE A 13 -4.03 -10.23 -8.29
N PHE A 14 -4.38 -10.75 -9.47
CA PHE A 14 -4.42 -12.19 -9.69
C PHE A 14 -3.05 -12.84 -9.49
N TRP A 15 -1.99 -12.24 -10.03
CA TRP A 15 -0.63 -12.74 -9.87
C TRP A 15 -0.15 -12.73 -8.41
N PHE A 16 -0.43 -11.67 -7.65
CA PHE A 16 -0.15 -11.61 -6.21
C PHE A 16 -0.86 -12.73 -5.44
N ARG A 17 -2.12 -13.03 -5.79
CA ARG A 17 -2.88 -14.10 -5.13
C ARG A 17 -2.32 -15.50 -5.40
N PHE A 18 -1.71 -15.72 -6.56
CA PHE A 18 -1.00 -16.97 -6.86
C PHE A 18 0.38 -17.06 -6.20
N THR A 19 1.06 -15.93 -6.00
CA THR A 19 2.44 -15.88 -5.48
C THR A 19 2.50 -15.97 -3.96
N PHE A 20 1.51 -15.44 -3.25
CA PHE A 20 1.52 -15.39 -1.79
C PHE A 20 0.65 -16.51 -1.16
N PRO A 21 1.27 -17.51 -0.52
CA PRO A 21 0.55 -18.51 0.26
C PRO A 21 -0.01 -17.84 1.53
N ARG A 22 -1.31 -18.06 1.80
CA ARG A 22 -2.13 -17.50 2.90
C ARG A 22 -1.33 -16.91 4.08
N PHE A 23 -1.29 -15.59 4.18
CA PHE A 23 -0.75 -14.90 5.36
C PHE A 23 -1.71 -15.02 6.55
N ARG A 24 -1.15 -15.19 7.75
CA ARG A 24 -1.94 -15.15 8.98
C ARG A 24 -2.43 -13.72 9.23
N GLU A 25 -3.68 -13.59 9.67
CA GLU A 25 -4.30 -12.30 9.97
C GLU A 25 -3.47 -11.46 10.96
N ASP A 26 -2.84 -12.12 11.95
CA ASP A 26 -1.94 -11.45 12.90
C ASP A 26 -0.67 -10.88 12.26
N GLN A 27 -0.14 -11.52 11.21
CA GLN A 27 1.05 -11.03 10.51
C GLN A 27 0.72 -9.80 9.67
N LEU A 28 -0.46 -9.80 9.04
CA LEU A 28 -0.98 -8.64 8.32
C LEU A 28 -1.21 -7.47 9.28
N GLN A 29 -1.84 -7.73 10.43
CA GLN A 29 -2.06 -6.73 11.47
C GLN A 29 -0.72 -6.17 11.98
N ARG A 30 0.26 -7.03 12.27
CA ARG A 30 1.59 -6.58 12.71
C ARG A 30 2.28 -5.74 11.64
N LEU A 31 2.17 -6.07 10.36
CA LEU A 31 2.74 -5.26 9.27
C LEU A 31 2.03 -3.90 9.16
N ALA A 32 0.70 -3.91 9.22
CA ALA A 32 -0.12 -2.71 9.15
C ALA A 32 0.22 -1.73 10.28
N TRP A 33 0.21 -2.20 11.52
CA TRP A 33 0.39 -1.34 12.69
C TRP A 33 1.84 -0.97 12.96
N LYS A 34 2.80 -1.85 12.63
CA LYS A 34 4.22 -1.57 12.91
C LYS A 34 4.90 -0.75 11.82
N PHE A 35 4.44 -0.85 10.56
CA PHE A 35 5.13 -0.22 9.43
C PHE A 35 4.22 0.68 8.60
N LEU A 36 3.03 0.21 8.20
CA LEU A 36 2.18 0.99 7.28
C LEU A 36 1.60 2.25 7.95
N ILE A 37 1.14 2.15 9.20
CA ILE A 37 0.55 3.30 9.94
C ILE A 37 1.61 4.37 10.28
N PRO A 38 2.79 4.03 10.85
CA PRO A 38 3.81 5.04 11.11
C PRO A 38 4.31 5.71 9.82
N LEU A 39 4.44 4.94 8.74
CA LEU A 39 4.90 5.46 7.45
C LEU A 39 3.87 6.38 6.78
N SER A 40 2.57 6.09 6.89
CA SER A 40 1.52 6.97 6.35
C SER A 40 1.44 8.28 7.14
N LEU A 41 1.55 8.22 8.47
CA LEU A 41 1.62 9.41 9.34
C LEU A 41 2.85 10.27 9.03
N ALA A 42 4.02 9.65 8.84
CA ALA A 42 5.23 10.37 8.43
C ALA A 42 5.06 11.04 7.07
N ASN A 43 4.46 10.35 6.08
CA ASN A 43 4.19 10.94 4.77
C ASN A 43 3.26 12.15 4.86
N ILE A 44 2.19 12.07 5.66
CA ILE A 44 1.25 13.19 5.86
C ILE A 44 1.97 14.38 6.52
N ALA A 45 2.77 14.12 7.56
CA ALA A 45 3.55 15.16 8.22
C ALA A 45 4.53 15.84 7.24
N ILE A 46 5.27 15.05 6.45
CA ILE A 46 6.23 15.56 5.46
C ILE A 46 5.53 16.36 4.36
N THR A 47 4.43 15.85 3.79
CA THR A 47 3.69 16.60 2.75
C THR A 47 3.02 17.85 3.30
N GLY A 48 2.54 17.83 4.55
CA GLY A 48 2.01 19.01 5.23
C GLY A 48 3.07 20.08 5.43
N VAL A 49 4.25 19.71 5.95
CA VAL A 49 5.37 20.64 6.13
C VAL A 49 5.87 21.17 4.80
N LEU A 50 6.05 20.30 3.80
CA LEU A 50 6.52 20.71 2.46
C LEU A 50 5.56 21.70 1.80
N LYS A 51 4.24 21.49 1.89
CA LYS A 51 3.25 22.43 1.32
C LYS A 51 3.15 23.77 2.04
N VAL A 52 3.56 23.84 3.30
CA VAL A 52 3.51 25.09 4.09
C VAL A 52 4.82 25.85 3.98
N ALA A 53 5.95 25.14 3.90
CA ALA A 53 7.28 25.74 3.82
C ALA A 53 7.71 26.13 2.40
N LEU A 54 7.12 25.52 1.37
CA LEU A 54 7.34 25.82 -0.05
C LEU A 54 6.08 26.45 -0.65
#